data_AF-A0A1Z8N5D9-F1
#
_entry.id   AF-A0A1Z8N5D9-F1
#
_cell.length_a   1.000
_cell.length_b   1.000
_cell.length_c   1.000
_cell.angle_alpha   90.00
_cell.angle_beta   90.00
_cell.angle_gamma   90.00
#
_symmetry.space_group_name_H-M   'P 1'
#
loop_
_entity.id
_entity.type
_entity.pdbx_description
1 polymer ?
#
loop_
_entity_poly.entity_id
_entity_poly.type
_entity_poly.pdbx_seq_one_letter_code
_entity_poly.pdbx_strand_id
1 'polypeptide(L)'
;MPRKYFFFRLCKLQSEASIPVQRKAAKMFRLLILTVVTSVVVIPSVFSADPVGGKSLDEMSKEEILASPRWKRAEEAMEDWLSLQLYTPAEIDQLEERCDAYVQEMDVETLRKYLRDAEARLDVLMSPEVQKARDWVGSYMAVLAAPHRKRLQKQLPDLANMSAPEIQAAVREVLQVRQTHGQRGSAEQSRRQNEVTRGRTENARQSDARNAQMQQRQQTQADRADQRTKDARRQSMQNARVQGTTTPEWYRMRRGWFGGMGWRR
;
A
#
# COMPACT_ATOMS: atom_id res chain seq x y z
N MET A 1 42.87 8.15 -16.06
CA MET A 1 43.03 7.10 -17.09
C MET A 1 41.92 7.29 -18.13
N PRO A 2 42.22 7.46 -19.43
CA PRO A 2 41.24 7.92 -20.40
C PRO A 2 40.48 6.75 -21.02
N ARG A 3 39.20 6.58 -20.65
CA ARG A 3 38.22 5.69 -21.31
C ARG A 3 37.64 6.32 -22.60
N LYS A 4 38.43 7.06 -23.38
CA LYS A 4 37.86 8.00 -24.36
C LYS A 4 37.41 7.40 -25.70
N TYR A 5 37.72 6.16 -26.07
CA TYR A 5 37.32 5.62 -27.39
C TYR A 5 37.16 4.08 -27.46
N PHE A 6 36.89 3.38 -26.35
CA PHE A 6 36.78 1.91 -26.38
C PHE A 6 35.38 1.37 -26.65
N PHE A 7 34.36 2.23 -26.64
CA PHE A 7 32.96 1.83 -26.78
C PHE A 7 32.59 1.38 -28.21
N PHE A 8 33.39 1.75 -29.22
CA PHE A 8 33.05 1.53 -30.63
C PHE A 8 33.85 0.42 -31.35
N ARG A 9 34.55 -0.48 -30.63
CA ARG A 9 35.48 -1.40 -31.32
C ARG A 9 35.58 -2.86 -30.85
N LEU A 10 34.55 -3.44 -30.23
CA LEU A 10 34.59 -4.87 -29.86
C LEU A 10 33.36 -5.74 -30.22
N CYS A 11 32.45 -5.29 -31.08
CA CYS A 11 31.44 -6.17 -31.70
C CYS A 11 31.80 -6.65 -33.11
N LYS A 12 32.99 -7.24 -33.25
CA LYS A 12 33.34 -8.08 -34.41
C LYS A 12 33.92 -9.45 -34.05
N LEU A 13 33.83 -9.90 -32.78
CA LEU A 13 34.49 -11.16 -32.37
C LEU A 13 33.65 -12.15 -31.55
N GLN A 14 32.32 -11.99 -31.47
CA GLN A 14 31.50 -12.94 -30.71
C GLN A 14 30.18 -13.34 -31.37
N SER A 15 30.18 -13.42 -32.70
CA SER A 15 29.12 -14.09 -33.48
C SER A 15 29.54 -15.53 -33.81
N GLU A 16 29.71 -16.39 -32.80
CA GLU A 16 29.80 -17.85 -32.99
C GLU A 16 29.69 -18.63 -31.66
N ALA A 17 28.58 -18.49 -30.93
CA ALA A 17 28.21 -19.46 -29.88
C ALA A 17 26.70 -19.41 -29.53
N SER A 18 25.90 -20.08 -30.37
CA SER A 18 24.78 -20.95 -30.01
C SER A 18 24.09 -20.80 -28.64
N ILE A 19 22.84 -20.30 -28.60
CA ILE A 19 21.70 -20.95 -27.90
C ILE A 19 20.38 -20.64 -28.66
N PRO A 20 19.58 -21.65 -29.08
CA PRO A 20 18.28 -21.45 -29.72
C PRO A 20 17.13 -21.78 -28.78
N VAL A 21 16.50 -20.80 -28.11
CA VAL A 21 15.18 -21.02 -27.46
C VAL A 21 14.35 -19.73 -27.50
N GLN A 22 13.06 -19.88 -27.82
CA GLN A 22 11.98 -18.86 -27.84
C GLN A 22 11.71 -18.14 -29.16
N ARG A 23 11.52 -18.93 -30.23
CA ARG A 23 10.57 -18.57 -31.31
C ARG A 23 9.16 -18.96 -30.85
N LYS A 24 8.28 -17.96 -30.63
CA LYS A 24 6.80 -17.96 -30.84
C LYS A 24 6.08 -16.94 -29.95
N ALA A 25 6.37 -15.64 -30.09
CA ALA A 25 5.47 -14.58 -29.58
C ALA A 25 5.61 -13.21 -30.29
N ALA A 26 6.31 -13.13 -31.43
CA ALA A 26 6.61 -11.85 -32.10
C ALA A 26 5.80 -11.67 -33.40
N LYS A 27 4.46 -11.78 -33.33
CA LYS A 27 3.58 -11.55 -34.51
C LYS A 27 2.36 -10.67 -34.26
N MET A 28 2.28 -9.94 -33.14
CA MET A 28 1.20 -8.96 -32.90
C MET A 28 1.71 -7.63 -32.32
N PHE A 29 2.83 -7.12 -32.83
CA PHE A 29 3.35 -5.81 -32.41
C PHE A 29 3.88 -4.99 -33.59
N ARG A 30 3.18 -5.06 -34.73
CA ARG A 30 3.59 -4.42 -35.98
C ARG A 30 2.40 -3.82 -36.72
N LEU A 31 1.59 -3.00 -36.04
CA LEU A 31 0.63 -2.10 -36.69
C LEU A 31 0.06 -1.08 -35.69
N LEU A 32 0.86 -0.09 -35.30
CA LEU A 32 0.33 1.16 -34.75
C LEU A 32 1.42 2.25 -34.76
N ILE A 33 1.71 2.76 -35.95
CA ILE A 33 2.45 4.00 -36.16
C ILE A 33 1.61 4.83 -37.13
N LEU A 34 1.57 6.15 -36.89
CA LEU A 34 0.78 7.20 -37.53
C LEU A 34 -0.65 7.38 -36.98
N THR A 35 -0.73 8.17 -35.90
CA THR A 35 -1.38 9.50 -35.93
C THR A 35 -1.26 10.12 -34.54
N VAL A 36 -0.37 11.10 -34.35
CA VAL A 36 -0.52 12.05 -33.22
C VAL A 36 -0.33 13.47 -33.76
N VAL A 37 -1.42 14.20 -33.64
CA VAL A 37 -1.61 15.62 -33.93
C VAL A 37 -0.70 16.44 -33.03
N THR A 38 0.04 17.36 -33.65
CA THR A 38 0.95 18.31 -33.02
C THR A 38 0.18 19.33 -32.17
N SER A 39 0.17 19.14 -30.86
CA SER A 39 -0.03 20.24 -29.90
C SER A 39 1.33 20.65 -29.37
N VAL A 40 1.86 21.75 -29.92
CA VAL A 40 3.14 22.32 -29.49
C VAL A 40 2.89 23.12 -28.21
N VAL A 41 3.12 22.49 -27.06
CA VAL A 41 3.33 23.22 -25.80
C VAL A 41 4.83 23.51 -25.73
N VAL A 42 5.22 24.77 -25.92
CA VAL A 42 6.61 25.22 -25.76
C VAL A 42 6.90 25.35 -24.27
N ILE A 43 7.48 24.31 -23.66
CA ILE A 43 8.09 24.42 -22.34
C ILE A 43 9.52 24.95 -22.57
N PRO A 44 9.96 26.04 -21.91
CA PRO A 44 11.34 26.50 -22.01
C PRO A 44 12.26 25.50 -21.30
N SER A 45 12.90 24.62 -22.07
CA SER A 45 13.99 23.77 -21.58
C SER A 45 15.13 24.66 -21.08
N VAL A 46 15.55 24.48 -19.84
CA VAL A 46 16.62 25.26 -19.18
C VAL A 46 18.01 24.78 -19.59
N PHE A 47 18.11 23.92 -20.59
CA PHE A 47 19.37 23.64 -21.28
C PHE A 47 19.76 24.87 -22.09
N SER A 48 20.47 25.79 -21.42
CA SER A 48 21.18 26.89 -22.04
C SER A 48 21.84 26.38 -23.31
N ALA A 49 21.41 26.93 -24.43
CA ALA A 49 22.05 26.75 -25.72
C ALA A 49 23.43 27.41 -25.61
N ASP A 50 24.41 26.70 -25.05
CA ASP A 50 25.78 27.15 -25.07
C ASP A 50 26.27 26.99 -26.52
N PRO A 51 26.46 28.09 -27.27
CA PRO A 51 26.95 27.98 -28.63
C PRO A 51 28.45 27.66 -28.56
N VAL A 52 28.78 26.38 -28.64
CA VAL A 52 30.18 25.96 -28.76
C VAL A 52 30.65 26.34 -30.17
N GLY A 53 31.33 27.48 -30.27
CA GLY A 53 31.91 27.96 -31.53
C GLY A 53 31.00 28.82 -32.42
N GLY A 54 29.92 29.37 -31.88
CA GLY A 54 29.07 30.35 -32.60
C GLY A 54 28.19 29.80 -33.73
N LYS A 55 28.40 28.55 -34.17
CA LYS A 55 27.51 27.87 -35.13
C LYS A 55 26.23 27.41 -34.44
N SER A 56 25.09 27.65 -35.06
CA SER A 56 23.83 27.05 -34.63
C SER A 56 23.85 25.54 -34.89
N LEU A 57 23.05 24.75 -34.16
CA LEU A 57 22.90 23.31 -34.41
C LEU A 57 22.47 23.04 -35.87
N ASP A 58 21.75 24.00 -36.48
CA ASP A 58 21.23 23.91 -37.84
C ASP A 58 22.31 24.09 -38.93
N GLU A 59 23.51 24.54 -38.55
CA GLU A 59 24.67 24.70 -39.45
C GLU A 59 25.69 23.56 -39.33
N MET A 60 25.61 22.75 -38.27
CA MET A 60 26.64 21.73 -37.97
C MET A 60 26.52 20.50 -38.88
N SER A 61 27.65 19.97 -39.35
CA SER A 61 27.70 18.65 -40.02
C SER A 61 27.36 17.51 -39.05
N LYS A 62 27.14 16.29 -39.57
CA LYS A 62 26.91 15.11 -38.72
C LYS A 62 28.05 14.89 -37.74
N GLU A 63 29.29 14.95 -38.23
CA GLU A 63 30.50 14.75 -37.46
C GLU A 63 30.67 15.86 -36.41
N GLU A 64 30.36 17.11 -36.75
CA GLU A 64 30.36 18.22 -35.80
C GLU A 64 29.31 18.02 -34.69
N ILE A 65 28.10 17.53 -35.03
CA ILE A 65 27.05 17.21 -34.04
C ILE A 65 27.51 16.10 -33.10
N LEU A 66 28.01 14.98 -33.63
CA LEU A 66 28.47 13.84 -32.82
C LEU A 66 29.69 14.19 -31.96
N ALA A 67 30.57 15.08 -32.44
CA ALA A 67 31.69 15.57 -31.66
C ALA A 67 31.31 16.66 -30.64
N SER A 68 30.10 17.23 -30.76
CA SER A 68 29.68 18.38 -29.97
C SER A 68 29.56 18.05 -28.48
N PRO A 69 29.80 19.02 -27.57
CA PRO A 69 29.53 18.84 -26.14
C PRO A 69 28.04 18.59 -25.82
N ARG A 70 27.15 18.94 -26.74
CA ARG A 70 25.71 18.71 -26.60
C ARG A 70 25.38 17.23 -26.72
N TRP A 71 25.92 16.56 -27.74
CA TRP A 71 25.79 15.11 -27.91
C TRP A 71 26.37 14.33 -26.73
N LYS A 72 27.59 14.67 -26.30
CA LYS A 72 28.24 14.02 -25.14
C LYS A 72 27.43 14.11 -23.85
N ARG A 73 26.81 15.27 -23.58
CA ARG A 73 25.93 15.42 -22.41
C ARG A 73 24.68 14.55 -22.51
N ALA A 74 24.12 14.40 -23.72
CA ALA A 74 22.98 13.51 -23.94
C ALA A 74 23.37 12.04 -23.74
N GLU A 75 24.56 11.62 -24.21
CA GLU A 75 25.12 10.29 -23.94
C GLU A 75 25.32 10.06 -22.43
N GLU A 76 26.00 10.97 -21.74
CA GLU A 76 26.24 10.86 -20.28
C GLU A 76 24.92 10.80 -19.50
N ALA A 77 23.95 11.66 -19.82
CA ALA A 77 22.64 11.65 -19.17
C ALA A 77 21.84 10.37 -19.49
N MET A 78 22.00 9.79 -20.68
CA MET A 78 21.39 8.51 -21.04
C MET A 78 22.05 7.35 -20.27
N GLU A 79 23.37 7.32 -20.17
CA GLU A 79 24.10 6.34 -19.35
C GLU A 79 23.68 6.43 -17.87
N ASP A 80 23.65 7.64 -17.32
CA ASP A 80 23.17 7.90 -15.97
C ASP A 80 21.74 7.39 -15.78
N TRP A 81 20.84 7.68 -16.73
CA TRP A 81 19.47 7.20 -16.68
C TRP A 81 19.37 5.67 -16.76
N LEU A 82 20.13 5.02 -17.64
CA LEU A 82 20.18 3.56 -17.78
C LEU A 82 20.72 2.89 -16.52
N SER A 83 21.70 3.49 -15.85
CA SER A 83 22.25 2.99 -14.60
C SER A 83 21.22 2.91 -13.47
N LEU A 84 20.17 3.74 -13.54
CA LEU A 84 19.09 3.81 -12.56
C LEU A 84 17.95 2.81 -12.86
N GLN A 85 17.97 2.17 -14.02
CA GLN A 85 16.95 1.19 -14.43
C GLN A 85 17.36 -0.22 -14.02
N LEU A 86 16.37 -1.13 -14.00
CA LEU A 86 16.56 -2.54 -13.69
C LEU A 86 17.13 -3.34 -14.89
N TYR A 87 17.95 -2.73 -15.73
CA TYR A 87 18.60 -3.40 -16.86
C TYR A 87 19.85 -4.14 -16.40
N THR A 88 20.11 -5.29 -17.03
CA THR A 88 21.39 -5.99 -16.89
C THR A 88 22.46 -5.32 -17.75
N PRO A 89 23.76 -5.44 -17.41
CA PRO A 89 24.83 -4.86 -18.23
C PRO A 89 24.76 -5.29 -19.71
N ALA A 90 24.44 -6.55 -19.99
CA ALA A 90 24.30 -7.05 -21.36
C ALA A 90 23.12 -6.44 -22.13
N GLU A 91 22.04 -6.06 -21.44
CA GLU A 91 20.91 -5.34 -22.07
C GLU A 91 21.28 -3.89 -22.37
N ILE A 92 22.12 -3.28 -21.54
CA ILE A 92 22.67 -1.94 -21.77
C ILE A 92 23.56 -1.95 -23.02
N ASP A 93 24.52 -2.88 -23.10
CA ASP A 93 25.41 -3.04 -24.25
C ASP A 93 24.59 -3.21 -25.56
N GLN A 94 23.56 -4.07 -25.54
CA GLN A 94 22.67 -4.28 -26.70
C GLN A 94 21.81 -3.06 -27.06
N LEU A 95 21.50 -2.19 -26.10
CA LEU A 95 20.77 -0.97 -26.35
C LEU A 95 21.69 0.07 -27.00
N GLU A 96 22.90 0.21 -26.48
CA GLU A 96 23.93 1.11 -27.00
C GLU A 96 24.29 0.75 -28.45
N GLU A 97 24.55 -0.53 -28.74
CA GLU A 97 24.82 -0.99 -30.11
C GLU A 97 23.69 -0.67 -31.10
N ARG A 98 22.42 -0.81 -30.66
CA ARG A 98 21.27 -0.49 -31.50
C ARG A 98 21.11 1.00 -31.72
N CYS A 99 21.37 1.82 -30.68
CA CYS A 99 21.38 3.27 -30.79
C CYS A 99 22.47 3.73 -31.76
N ASP A 100 23.68 3.17 -31.65
CA ASP A 100 24.82 3.50 -32.52
C ASP A 100 24.52 3.18 -33.99
N ALA A 101 24.00 1.99 -34.27
CA ALA A 101 23.58 1.60 -35.61
C ALA A 101 22.52 2.56 -36.18
N TYR A 102 21.53 2.93 -35.36
CA TYR A 102 20.46 3.84 -35.78
C TYR A 102 20.99 5.25 -36.05
N VAL A 103 21.89 5.78 -35.21
CA VAL A 103 22.53 7.09 -35.39
C VAL A 103 23.40 7.11 -36.65
N GLN A 104 24.07 6.00 -36.99
CA GLN A 104 24.87 5.89 -38.22
C GLN A 104 24.00 6.00 -39.48
N GLU A 105 22.79 5.44 -39.47
CA GLU A 105 21.85 5.49 -40.60
C GLU A 105 21.12 6.84 -40.74
N MET A 106 21.00 7.63 -39.68
CA MET A 106 20.33 8.94 -39.73
C MET A 106 21.02 9.95 -40.64
N ASP A 107 20.23 10.70 -41.41
CA ASP A 107 20.69 11.94 -42.03
C ASP A 107 20.90 13.06 -40.98
N VAL A 108 21.52 14.16 -41.41
CA VAL A 108 21.85 15.29 -40.51
C VAL A 108 20.61 15.94 -39.91
N GLU A 109 19.54 16.14 -40.69
CA GLU A 109 18.32 16.79 -40.21
C GLU A 109 17.60 15.92 -39.18
N THR A 110 17.49 14.62 -39.47
CA THR A 110 16.94 13.61 -38.58
C THR A 110 17.73 13.52 -37.29
N LEU A 111 19.07 13.53 -37.35
CA LEU A 111 19.93 13.52 -36.17
C LEU A 111 19.73 14.77 -35.29
N ARG A 112 19.56 15.95 -35.89
CA ARG A 112 19.27 17.19 -35.13
C ARG A 112 17.94 17.12 -34.40
N LYS A 113 16.89 16.62 -35.08
CA LYS A 113 15.56 16.42 -34.46
C LYS A 113 15.64 15.40 -33.34
N TYR A 114 16.34 14.28 -33.57
CA TYR A 114 16.57 13.25 -32.58
C TYR A 114 17.28 13.80 -31.35
N LEU A 115 18.36 14.57 -31.51
CA LEU A 115 19.08 15.16 -30.38
C LEU A 115 18.20 16.10 -29.55
N ARG A 116 17.41 16.98 -30.19
CA ARG A 116 16.47 17.87 -29.49
C ARG A 116 15.43 17.09 -28.69
N ASP A 117 14.90 16.03 -29.27
CA ASP A 117 13.90 15.18 -28.61
C ASP A 117 14.51 14.33 -27.50
N ALA A 118 15.72 13.81 -27.68
CA ALA A 118 16.46 13.06 -26.67
C ALA A 118 16.74 13.93 -25.44
N GLU A 119 17.23 15.16 -25.64
CA GLU A 119 17.44 16.11 -24.54
C GLU A 119 16.14 16.45 -23.81
N ALA A 120 15.07 16.76 -24.54
CA ALA A 120 13.78 17.03 -23.92
C ALA A 120 13.27 15.84 -23.08
N ARG A 121 13.51 14.61 -23.53
CA ARG A 121 13.16 13.40 -22.77
C ARG A 121 14.06 13.21 -21.56
N LEU A 122 15.37 13.38 -21.70
CA LEU A 122 16.34 13.25 -20.62
C LEU A 122 16.10 14.29 -19.53
N ASP A 123 15.76 15.53 -19.88
CA ASP A 123 15.38 16.59 -18.93
C ASP A 123 14.22 16.16 -18.04
N VAL A 124 13.20 15.54 -18.65
CA VAL A 124 12.05 15.02 -17.92
C VAL A 124 12.46 13.82 -17.08
N LEU A 125 13.21 12.87 -17.64
CA LEU A 125 13.60 11.64 -16.95
C LEU A 125 14.52 11.89 -15.74
N MET A 126 15.32 12.95 -15.80
CA MET A 126 16.23 13.37 -14.72
C MET A 126 15.55 14.33 -13.73
N SER A 127 14.27 14.69 -13.95
CA SER A 127 13.53 15.54 -13.03
C SER A 127 13.33 14.88 -11.65
N PRO A 128 13.28 15.67 -10.56
CA PRO A 128 13.02 15.14 -9.22
C PRO A 128 11.63 14.47 -9.11
N GLU A 129 10.67 14.83 -9.95
CA GLU A 129 9.36 14.19 -10.03
C GLU A 129 9.47 12.75 -10.52
N VAL A 130 10.27 12.51 -11.57
CA VAL A 130 10.52 11.16 -12.10
C VAL A 130 11.29 10.32 -11.10
N GLN A 131 12.30 10.90 -10.44
CA GLN A 131 13.03 10.22 -9.35
C GLN A 131 12.05 9.74 -8.26
N LYS A 132 11.17 10.63 -7.77
CA LYS A 132 10.15 10.29 -6.75
C LYS A 132 9.17 9.22 -7.23
N ALA A 133 8.75 9.29 -8.49
CA ALA A 133 7.86 8.30 -9.08
C ALA A 133 8.53 6.92 -9.16
N ARG A 134 9.79 6.87 -9.63
CA ARG A 134 10.59 5.64 -9.70
C ARG A 134 10.81 5.04 -8.32
N ASP A 135 11.23 5.82 -7.34
CA ASP A 135 11.47 5.34 -5.97
C ASP A 135 10.19 4.77 -5.34
N TRP A 136 9.05 5.42 -5.59
CA TRP A 136 7.76 4.91 -5.16
C TRP A 136 7.37 3.62 -5.87
N VAL A 137 7.53 3.52 -7.19
CA VAL A 137 7.25 2.29 -7.94
C VAL A 137 8.16 1.15 -7.49
N GLY A 138 9.46 1.41 -7.29
CA GLY A 138 10.43 0.43 -6.80
C GLY A 138 10.06 -0.11 -5.42
N SER A 139 9.79 0.78 -4.46
CA SER A 139 9.34 0.40 -3.11
C SER A 139 7.99 -0.32 -3.13
N TYR A 140 7.04 0.11 -3.97
CA TYR A 140 5.75 -0.55 -4.13
C TYR A 140 5.90 -1.96 -4.74
N MET A 141 6.72 -2.13 -5.77
CA MET A 141 6.98 -3.44 -6.38
C MET A 141 7.70 -4.40 -5.43
N ALA A 142 8.57 -3.89 -4.55
CA ALA A 142 9.30 -4.69 -3.57
C ALA A 142 8.37 -5.42 -2.58
N VAL A 143 7.27 -4.78 -2.16
CA VAL A 143 6.29 -5.37 -1.22
C VAL A 143 5.24 -6.25 -1.92
N LEU A 144 5.14 -6.20 -3.26
CA LEU A 144 4.21 -7.03 -4.01
C LEU A 144 4.72 -8.46 -4.20
N ALA A 145 3.81 -9.42 -4.10
CA ALA A 145 4.04 -10.81 -4.47
C ALA A 145 4.40 -10.93 -5.98
N ALA A 146 5.27 -11.89 -6.32
CA ALA A 146 5.78 -12.11 -7.68
C ALA A 146 4.74 -12.09 -8.81
N PRO A 147 3.57 -12.77 -8.72
CA PRO A 147 2.56 -12.71 -9.80
C PRO A 147 1.91 -11.34 -9.96
N HIS A 148 1.80 -10.54 -8.89
CA HIS A 148 1.29 -9.17 -8.97
C HIS A 148 2.35 -8.25 -9.55
N ARG A 149 3.61 -8.40 -9.13
CA ARG A 149 4.75 -7.66 -9.67
C ARG A 149 4.88 -7.83 -11.18
N LYS A 150 4.80 -9.06 -11.69
CA LYS A 150 4.84 -9.35 -13.14
C LYS A 150 3.69 -8.71 -13.90
N ARG A 151 2.49 -8.65 -13.32
CA ARG A 151 1.34 -7.98 -13.96
C ARG A 151 1.54 -6.47 -14.01
N LEU A 152 1.99 -5.87 -12.92
CA LEU A 152 2.26 -4.44 -12.86
C LEU A 152 3.39 -4.04 -13.82
N GLN A 153 4.45 -4.85 -13.91
CA GLN A 153 5.56 -4.61 -14.84
C GLN A 153 5.10 -4.54 -16.31
N LYS A 154 4.08 -5.31 -16.69
CA LYS A 154 3.47 -5.24 -18.04
C LYS A 154 2.60 -4.01 -18.27
N GLN A 155 2.15 -3.36 -17.20
CA GLN A 155 1.35 -2.13 -17.26
C GLN A 155 2.22 -0.87 -17.17
N LEU A 156 3.51 -1.02 -16.84
CA LEU A 156 4.41 0.12 -16.83
C LEU A 156 4.58 0.65 -18.26
N PRO A 157 4.52 1.97 -18.44
CA PRO A 157 4.69 2.58 -19.74
C PRO A 157 6.11 2.33 -20.27
N ASP A 158 6.22 2.08 -21.57
CA ASP A 158 7.50 1.94 -22.25
C ASP A 158 8.10 3.31 -22.54
N LEU A 159 8.91 3.79 -21.59
CA LEU A 159 9.50 5.14 -21.62
C LEU A 159 10.41 5.37 -22.83
N ALA A 160 10.96 4.30 -23.44
CA ALA A 160 11.84 4.43 -24.60
C ALA A 160 11.11 4.94 -25.85
N ASN A 161 9.81 4.63 -25.95
CA ASN A 161 8.96 4.94 -27.10
C ASN A 161 8.03 6.15 -26.86
N MET A 162 8.15 6.82 -25.72
CA MET A 162 7.33 7.98 -25.35
C MET A 162 8.08 9.29 -25.59
N SER A 163 7.36 10.30 -26.05
CA SER A 163 7.83 11.69 -26.10
C SER A 163 7.93 12.29 -24.69
N ALA A 164 8.71 13.36 -24.54
CA ALA A 164 8.85 14.09 -23.27
C ALA A 164 7.51 14.47 -22.60
N PRO A 165 6.50 15.05 -23.29
CA PRO A 165 5.21 15.37 -22.66
C PRO A 165 4.41 14.13 -22.25
N GLU A 166 4.54 13.03 -22.98
CA GLU A 166 3.90 11.76 -22.62
C GLU A 166 4.55 11.18 -21.35
N ILE A 167 5.88 11.23 -21.23
CA ILE A 167 6.60 10.81 -20.02
C ILE A 167 6.12 11.63 -18.82
N GLN A 168 6.03 12.96 -18.96
CA GLN A 168 5.50 13.82 -17.89
C GLN A 168 4.06 13.45 -17.50
N ALA A 169 3.21 13.14 -18.47
CA ALA A 169 1.83 12.72 -18.21
C ALA A 169 1.78 11.40 -17.42
N ALA A 170 2.55 10.40 -17.84
CA ALA A 170 2.65 9.13 -17.12
C ALA A 170 3.18 9.30 -15.70
N VAL A 171 4.17 10.18 -15.50
CA VAL A 171 4.73 10.46 -14.17
C VAL A 171 3.69 11.11 -13.26
N ARG A 172 2.89 12.06 -13.78
CA ARG A 172 1.77 12.64 -13.03
C ARG A 172 0.74 11.59 -12.65
N GLU A 173 0.41 10.67 -13.56
CA GLU A 173 -0.51 9.56 -13.27
C GLU A 173 0.03 8.67 -12.14
N VAL A 174 1.30 8.25 -12.21
CA VAL A 174 1.95 7.44 -11.16
C VAL A 174 1.92 8.16 -9.81
N LEU A 175 2.22 9.47 -9.78
CA LEU A 175 2.17 10.26 -8.54
C LEU A 175 0.73 10.45 -8.02
N GLN A 176 -0.26 10.56 -8.90
CA GLN A 176 -1.67 10.59 -8.51
C GLN A 176 -2.10 9.25 -7.90
N VAL A 177 -1.72 8.13 -8.52
CA VAL A 177 -1.95 6.79 -7.96
C VAL A 177 -1.32 6.69 -6.57
N ARG A 178 -0.07 7.14 -6.40
CA ARG A 178 0.57 7.21 -5.07
C ARG A 178 -0.26 7.97 -4.05
N GLN A 179 -0.77 9.16 -4.39
CA GLN A 179 -1.60 9.96 -3.49
C GLN A 179 -2.89 9.23 -3.10
N THR A 180 -3.59 8.63 -4.08
CA THR A 180 -4.83 7.88 -3.81
C THR A 180 -4.56 6.64 -2.94
N HIS A 181 -3.45 5.94 -3.13
CA HIS A 181 -3.05 4.82 -2.28
C HIS A 181 -2.72 5.28 -0.86
N GLY A 182 -2.04 6.41 -0.70
CA GLY A 182 -1.78 7.01 0.62
C GLY A 182 -3.06 7.34 1.39
N GLN A 183 -4.03 7.96 0.71
CA GLN A 183 -5.34 8.30 1.30
C GLN A 183 -6.15 7.05 1.66
N ARG A 184 -6.13 6.01 0.81
CA ARG A 184 -6.79 4.73 1.11
C ARG A 184 -6.16 4.04 2.33
N GLY A 185 -4.83 4.06 2.43
CA GLY A 185 -4.11 3.48 3.56
C GLY A 185 -4.47 4.14 4.88
N SER A 186 -4.50 5.47 4.94
CA SER A 186 -4.88 6.20 6.15
C SER A 186 -6.36 6.02 6.51
N ALA A 187 -7.27 6.03 5.53
CA ALA A 187 -8.69 5.79 5.77
C ALA A 187 -8.95 4.37 6.32
N GLU A 188 -8.28 3.37 5.77
CA GLU A 188 -8.36 1.99 6.24
C GLU A 188 -7.79 1.83 7.65
N GLN A 189 -6.67 2.47 7.95
CA GLN A 189 -6.10 2.48 9.30
C GLN A 189 -7.07 3.10 10.31
N SER A 190 -7.70 4.24 9.98
CA SER A 190 -8.72 4.88 10.82
C SER A 190 -9.94 3.98 11.03
N ARG A 191 -10.39 3.25 9.98
CA ARG A 191 -11.49 2.27 10.11
C ARG A 191 -11.15 1.17 11.09
N ARG A 192 -9.96 0.57 10.98
CA ARG A 192 -9.49 -0.47 11.91
C ARG A 192 -9.42 0.02 13.36
N GLN A 193 -8.94 1.25 13.57
CA GLN A 193 -8.89 1.85 14.91
C GLN A 193 -10.30 2.08 15.49
N ASN A 194 -11.25 2.53 14.66
CA ASN A 194 -12.64 2.69 15.07
C ASN A 194 -13.30 1.35 15.39
N GLU A 195 -13.03 0.31 14.61
CA GLU A 195 -13.53 -1.06 14.85
C GLU A 195 -12.99 -1.63 16.16
N VAL A 196 -11.68 -1.50 16.42
CA VAL A 196 -11.07 -1.92 17.69
C VAL A 196 -11.67 -1.15 18.86
N THR A 197 -11.86 0.16 18.72
CA THR A 197 -12.45 1.00 19.76
C THR A 197 -13.89 0.60 20.05
N ARG A 198 -14.70 0.41 18.99
CA ARG A 198 -16.08 -0.06 19.10
C ARG A 198 -16.16 -1.43 19.76
N GLY A 199 -15.29 -2.37 19.37
CA GLY A 199 -15.20 -3.69 19.99
C GLY A 199 -14.84 -3.63 21.47
N ARG A 200 -13.90 -2.75 21.87
CA ARG A 200 -13.55 -2.52 23.28
C ARG A 200 -14.72 -1.97 24.09
N THR A 201 -15.44 -0.98 23.55
CA THR A 201 -16.62 -0.40 24.22
C THR A 201 -17.73 -1.43 24.38
N GLU A 202 -17.99 -2.25 23.36
CA GLU A 202 -19.01 -3.30 23.42
C GLU A 202 -18.64 -4.39 24.45
N ASN A 203 -17.39 -4.83 24.44
CA ASN A 203 -16.89 -5.80 25.41
C ASN A 203 -16.99 -5.29 26.86
N ALA A 204 -16.68 -4.00 27.09
CA ALA A 204 -16.82 -3.38 28.40
C ALA A 204 -18.29 -3.33 28.87
N ARG A 205 -19.21 -2.91 27.98
CA ARG A 205 -20.66 -2.93 28.28
C ARG A 205 -21.14 -4.34 28.59
N GLN A 206 -20.65 -5.33 27.83
CA GLN A 206 -21.03 -6.72 28.06
C GLN A 206 -20.46 -7.27 29.37
N SER A 207 -19.25 -6.88 29.78
CA SER A 207 -18.72 -7.24 31.10
C SER A 207 -19.50 -6.58 32.23
N ASP A 208 -19.88 -5.31 32.07
CA ASP A 208 -20.66 -4.58 33.08
C ASP A 208 -22.06 -5.18 33.23
N ALA A 209 -22.72 -5.53 32.12
CA ALA A 209 -24.00 -6.22 32.14
C ALA A 209 -23.91 -7.60 32.83
N ARG A 210 -22.84 -8.37 32.57
CA ARG A 210 -22.60 -9.65 33.25
C ARG A 210 -22.37 -9.45 34.76
N ASN A 211 -21.58 -8.44 35.14
CA ASN A 211 -21.30 -8.12 36.54
C ASN A 211 -22.58 -7.68 37.28
N ALA A 212 -23.41 -6.84 36.66
CA ALA A 212 -24.70 -6.42 37.21
C ALA A 212 -25.65 -7.61 37.39
N GLN A 213 -25.71 -8.52 36.40
CA GLN A 213 -26.52 -9.75 36.51
C GLN A 213 -26.05 -10.65 37.66
N MET A 214 -24.73 -10.76 37.87
CA MET A 214 -24.17 -11.51 38.99
C MET A 214 -24.52 -10.88 40.34
N GLN A 215 -24.44 -9.55 40.46
CA GLN A 215 -24.84 -8.84 41.68
C GLN A 215 -26.34 -9.01 41.98
N GLN A 216 -27.20 -8.93 40.96
CA GLN A 216 -28.64 -9.15 41.14
C GLN A 216 -28.95 -10.57 41.62
N ARG A 217 -28.22 -11.58 41.12
CA ARG A 217 -28.36 -12.97 41.60
C ARG A 217 -27.94 -13.10 43.06
N GLN A 218 -26.84 -12.46 43.47
CA GLN A 218 -26.38 -12.47 44.86
C GLN A 218 -27.41 -11.82 45.80
N GLN A 219 -27.98 -10.68 45.41
CA GLN A 219 -29.05 -10.02 46.18
C GLN A 219 -30.29 -10.90 46.30
N THR A 220 -30.76 -11.47 45.18
CA THR A 220 -31.92 -12.38 45.19
C THR A 220 -31.67 -13.61 46.08
N GLN A 221 -30.45 -14.14 46.12
CA GLN A 221 -30.09 -15.24 47.01
C GLN A 221 -30.07 -14.81 48.48
N ALA A 222 -29.54 -13.62 48.78
CA ALA A 222 -29.54 -13.05 50.12
C ALA A 222 -30.97 -12.82 50.64
N ASP A 223 -31.85 -12.23 49.82
CA ASP A 223 -33.25 -11.98 50.17
C ASP A 223 -34.02 -13.29 50.43
N ARG A 224 -33.78 -14.32 49.60
CA ARG A 224 -34.37 -15.65 49.82
C ARG A 224 -33.86 -16.31 51.10
N ALA A 225 -32.59 -16.11 51.45
CA ALA A 225 -32.04 -16.63 52.70
C ALA A 225 -32.67 -15.94 53.91
N ASP A 226 -32.85 -14.61 53.86
CA ASP A 226 -33.51 -13.83 54.91
C ASP A 226 -35.01 -14.16 55.05
N GLN A 227 -35.72 -14.41 53.94
CA GLN A 227 -37.10 -14.89 53.99
C GLN A 227 -37.19 -16.26 54.68
N ARG A 228 -36.30 -17.20 54.33
CA ARG A 228 -36.25 -18.52 54.97
C ARG A 228 -36.01 -18.44 56.48
N THR A 229 -35.13 -17.56 56.94
CA THR A 229 -34.89 -17.39 58.39
C THR A 229 -36.08 -16.77 59.09
N LYS A 230 -36.75 -15.78 58.47
CA LYS A 230 -37.99 -15.19 59.00
C LYS A 230 -39.13 -16.21 59.08
N ASP A 231 -39.30 -17.03 58.07
CA ASP A 231 -40.34 -18.07 58.03
C ASP A 231 -40.06 -19.18 59.04
N ALA A 232 -38.81 -19.64 59.16
CA ALA A 232 -38.41 -20.59 60.20
C ALA A 232 -38.69 -20.04 61.61
N ARG A 233 -38.42 -18.75 61.85
CA ARG A 233 -38.73 -18.08 63.12
C ARG A 233 -40.23 -17.94 63.38
N ARG A 234 -41.03 -17.68 62.34
CA ARG A 234 -42.51 -17.67 62.47
C ARG A 234 -43.05 -19.05 62.80
N GLN A 235 -42.57 -20.09 62.12
CA GLN A 235 -42.94 -21.48 62.39
C GLN A 235 -42.55 -21.90 63.81
N SER A 236 -41.35 -21.53 64.28
CA SER A 236 -40.93 -21.85 65.65
C SER A 236 -41.83 -21.19 66.70
N MET A 237 -42.24 -19.94 66.48
CA MET A 237 -43.20 -19.23 67.34
C MET A 237 -44.60 -19.85 67.33
N GLN A 238 -45.06 -20.31 66.17
CA GLN A 238 -46.34 -21.03 66.04
C GLN A 238 -46.29 -22.36 66.79
N ASN A 239 -45.23 -23.14 66.61
CA ASN A 239 -45.03 -24.41 67.31
C ASN A 239 -44.98 -24.22 68.84
N ALA A 240 -44.29 -23.17 69.32
CA ALA A 240 -44.25 -22.83 70.74
C ALA A 240 -45.64 -22.47 71.30
N ARG A 241 -46.49 -21.77 70.52
CA ARG A 241 -47.87 -21.47 70.93
C ARG A 241 -48.73 -22.74 71.05
N VAL A 242 -48.63 -23.64 70.07
CA VAL A 242 -49.38 -24.91 70.08
C VAL A 242 -49.01 -25.74 71.32
N GLN A 243 -47.71 -25.84 71.62
CA GLN A 243 -47.23 -26.56 72.82
C GLN A 243 -47.58 -25.86 74.14
N GLY A 244 -47.72 -24.53 74.16
CA GLY A 244 -48.16 -23.79 75.35
C GLY A 244 -49.64 -23.96 75.71
N THR A 245 -50.49 -24.30 74.72
CA THR A 245 -51.93 -24.52 74.93
C THR A 245 -52.29 -25.95 75.33
N THR A 246 -51.40 -26.92 75.09
CA THR A 246 -51.47 -28.20 75.79
C THR A 246 -51.08 -27.96 77.23
N THR A 247 -52.07 -27.62 78.07
CA THR A 247 -51.91 -27.76 79.52
C THR A 247 -51.39 -29.18 79.73
N PRO A 248 -50.23 -29.34 80.39
CA PRO A 248 -49.71 -30.67 80.65
C PRO A 248 -50.84 -31.52 81.22
N GLU A 249 -51.03 -32.75 80.72
CA GLU A 249 -52.21 -33.55 81.05
C GLU A 249 -52.40 -33.71 82.57
N TRP A 250 -51.28 -33.71 83.32
CA TRP A 250 -51.26 -33.70 84.78
C TRP A 250 -51.99 -32.50 85.43
N TYR A 251 -52.10 -31.35 84.75
CA TYR A 251 -52.88 -30.19 85.21
C TYR A 251 -54.39 -30.36 84.99
N ARG A 252 -54.81 -31.15 83.99
CA ARG A 252 -56.23 -31.38 83.67
C ARG A 252 -56.89 -32.36 84.65
N MET A 253 -56.12 -33.32 85.16
CA MET A 253 -56.61 -34.30 86.14
C MET A 253 -56.91 -33.70 87.54
N ARG A 254 -56.40 -32.50 87.86
CA ARG A 254 -56.54 -31.92 89.23
C ARG A 254 -57.80 -31.08 89.46
N ARG A 255 -58.51 -30.62 88.42
CA ARG A 255 -59.74 -29.80 88.57
C ARG A 255 -61.05 -30.60 88.64
N GLY A 256 -61.03 -31.91 88.43
CA GLY A 256 -62.21 -32.77 88.58
C GLY A 256 -62.54 -33.19 90.02
N TRP A 257 -61.67 -32.90 91.00
CA TRP A 257 -61.77 -33.50 92.35
C TRP A 257 -62.29 -32.57 93.46
N PHE A 258 -62.61 -31.29 93.18
CA PHE A 258 -63.09 -30.33 94.19
C PHE A 258 -64.44 -29.68 93.89
N GLY A 259 -65.23 -30.21 92.94
CA GLY A 259 -66.59 -29.77 92.67
C GLY A 259 -67.62 -30.57 93.46
N GLY A 260 -67.72 -30.37 94.77
CA GLY A 260 -68.73 -31.08 95.57
C GLY A 260 -68.52 -31.05 97.08
N MET A 261 -68.55 -29.87 97.70
CA MET A 261 -68.92 -29.79 99.12
C MET A 261 -69.54 -28.43 99.42
N GLY A 262 -70.87 -28.42 99.46
CA GLY A 262 -71.64 -27.30 99.97
C GLY A 262 -71.40 -27.14 101.46
N TRP A 263 -71.02 -25.94 101.87
CA TRP A 263 -71.10 -25.53 103.26
C TRP A 263 -72.41 -24.77 103.46
N ARG A 264 -73.38 -25.45 104.07
CA ARG A 264 -74.46 -24.81 104.83
C ARG A 264 -73.84 -24.24 106.12
N ARG A 265 -73.96 -22.94 106.32
CA ARG A 265 -74.46 -22.31 107.56
C ARG A 265 -74.69 -20.83 107.33
#